data_AF-A0A1B6K1D8-F1
#
_entry.id   AF-A0A1B6K1D8-F1
#
_cell.length_a   1.000
_cell.length_b   1.000
_cell.length_c   1.000
_cell.angle_alpha   90.00
_cell.angle_beta   90.00
_cell.angle_gamma   90.00
#
_symmetry.space_group_name_H-M   'P 1'
#
loop_
_entity.id
_entity.type
_entity.pdbx_description
1 polymer ?
#
loop_
_entity_poly.entity_id
_entity_poly.type
_entity_poly.pdbx_seq_one_letter_code
_entity_poly.pdbx_strand_id
1 'polypeptide(L)'
;MSSWQQKQFIVDANDSFRTFDYDDKLPNLPVPSLEQTIQHYLESVKPFAESDQEYQQTNKIAHDFLVGEGAYLHSKLLQHAMKNKNWVEKWWEDYAYLSLREPLLPHCNMVGPHPTLPGYPYGPGQQIRVSNNSPLCV
;
A
#
# COMPACT_ATOMS: atom_id res chain seq x y z
N MET A 1 -37.16 3.22 16.98
CA MET A 1 -36.02 4.04 16.50
C MET A 1 -34.76 3.39 17.03
N SER A 2 -34.07 2.64 16.17
CA SER A 2 -33.03 1.67 16.52
C SER A 2 -31.77 2.34 17.07
N SER A 3 -31.39 1.92 18.27
CA SER A 3 -30.14 2.27 18.95
C SER A 3 -28.96 1.80 18.12
N TRP A 4 -28.18 2.74 17.60
CA TRP A 4 -26.88 2.46 17.01
C TRP A 4 -25.88 2.37 18.16
N GLN A 5 -25.60 1.16 18.63
CA GLN A 5 -24.50 0.92 19.55
C GLN A 5 -23.19 1.19 18.81
N GLN A 6 -22.47 2.20 19.27
CA GLN A 6 -21.14 2.54 18.82
C GLN A 6 -20.20 1.41 19.26
N LYS A 7 -20.00 0.41 18.38
CA LYS A 7 -18.94 -0.59 18.56
C LYS A 7 -17.61 0.12 18.38
N GLN A 8 -17.05 0.64 19.47
CA GLN A 8 -15.64 0.98 19.49
C GLN A 8 -14.87 -0.34 19.41
N PHE A 9 -14.00 -0.47 18.41
CA PHE A 9 -13.02 -1.55 18.33
C PHE A 9 -11.90 -1.26 19.34
N ILE A 10 -12.26 -1.18 20.61
CA ILE A 10 -11.29 -1.23 21.70
C ILE A 10 -10.88 -2.69 21.77
N VAL A 11 -9.61 -2.96 21.48
CA VAL A 11 -9.02 -4.27 21.78
C VAL A 11 -9.21 -4.47 23.29
N ASP A 12 -9.97 -5.50 23.67
CA ASP A 12 -10.23 -5.79 25.08
C ASP A 12 -8.89 -5.93 25.80
N ALA A 13 -8.70 -5.24 26.92
CA ALA A 13 -7.47 -5.36 27.70
C ALA A 13 -7.30 -6.78 28.30
N ASN A 14 -8.37 -7.58 28.30
CA ASN A 14 -8.37 -9.00 28.63
C ASN A 14 -8.23 -9.90 27.40
N ASP A 15 -8.09 -9.33 26.20
CA ASP A 15 -7.80 -10.10 25.01
C ASP A 15 -6.43 -10.76 25.16
N SER A 16 -6.39 -12.08 24.97
CA SER A 16 -5.17 -12.87 25.13
C SER A 16 -4.16 -12.65 23.99
N PHE A 17 -4.58 -12.01 22.90
CA PHE A 17 -3.74 -11.77 21.75
C PHE A 17 -2.77 -10.61 21.98
N ARG A 18 -1.49 -10.87 21.81
CA ARG A 18 -0.44 -9.85 21.76
C ARG A 18 -0.40 -9.24 20.36
N THR A 19 0.12 -8.02 20.26
CA THR A 19 0.23 -7.24 19.02
C THR A 19 0.81 -8.02 17.83
N PHE A 20 1.74 -8.95 18.06
CA PHE A 20 2.48 -9.67 17.01
C PHE A 20 2.19 -11.17 16.95
N ASP A 21 1.13 -11.66 17.61
CA ASP A 21 0.80 -13.10 17.70
C ASP A 21 0.49 -13.78 16.35
N TYR A 22 0.32 -12.98 15.29
CA TYR A 22 0.02 -13.42 13.95
C TYR A 22 1.11 -13.12 12.94
N ASP A 23 2.16 -12.38 13.31
CA ASP A 23 3.20 -11.95 12.38
C ASP A 23 3.82 -13.16 11.67
N ASP A 24 4.21 -14.18 12.41
CA ASP A 24 4.79 -15.42 11.88
C ASP A 24 3.81 -16.28 11.07
N LYS A 25 2.50 -16.04 11.22
CA LYS A 25 1.43 -16.76 10.50
C LYS A 25 1.06 -16.11 9.17
N LEU A 26 1.53 -14.87 8.92
CA LEU A 26 1.25 -14.19 7.66
C LEU A 26 1.89 -14.93 6.47
N PRO A 27 1.16 -15.08 5.35
CA PRO A 27 1.72 -15.72 4.16
C PRO A 27 2.85 -14.86 3.59
N ASN A 28 3.76 -15.53 2.87
CA ASN A 28 4.77 -14.82 2.09
C ASN A 28 4.09 -13.97 1.00
N LEU A 29 4.69 -12.83 0.65
CA LEU A 29 4.22 -11.99 -0.44
C LEU A 29 4.32 -12.77 -1.77
N PRO A 30 3.21 -13.00 -2.50
CA PRO A 30 3.25 -13.72 -3.75
C PRO A 30 3.95 -12.90 -4.85
N VAL A 31 4.52 -13.60 -5.82
CA VAL A 31 4.97 -12.99 -7.09
C VAL A 31 3.85 -13.25 -8.12
N PRO A 32 3.23 -12.21 -8.72
CA PRO A 32 2.23 -12.41 -9.77
C PRO A 32 2.88 -13.02 -11.02
N SER A 33 2.10 -13.74 -11.84
CA SER A 33 2.63 -14.26 -13.12
C SER A 33 3.02 -13.13 -14.06
N LEU A 34 4.07 -13.35 -14.86
CA LEU A 34 4.56 -12.35 -15.80
C LEU A 34 3.49 -12.01 -16.84
N GLU A 35 2.72 -13.00 -17.29
CA GLU A 35 1.60 -12.85 -18.23
C GLU A 35 0.53 -11.89 -17.69
N GLN A 36 0.08 -12.11 -16.45
CA GLN A 36 -0.91 -11.24 -15.81
C GLN A 36 -0.36 -9.83 -15.59
N THR A 37 0.90 -9.71 -15.18
CA THR A 37 1.55 -8.40 -15.02
C THR A 37 1.60 -7.63 -16.33
N ILE A 38 1.98 -8.28 -17.43
CA ILE A 38 2.03 -7.65 -18.76
C ILE A 38 0.63 -7.29 -19.26
N GLN A 39 -0.37 -8.14 -19.03
CA GLN A 39 -1.76 -7.84 -19.38
C GLN A 39 -2.26 -6.58 -18.66
N HIS A 40 -2.14 -6.53 -17.32
CA HIS A 40 -2.58 -5.37 -16.55
C HIS A 40 -1.79 -4.11 -16.90
N TYR A 41 -0.49 -4.24 -17.19
CA TYR A 41 0.33 -3.13 -17.68
C TYR A 41 -0.27 -2.55 -18.97
N LEU A 42 -0.53 -3.39 -19.98
CA LEU A 42 -1.10 -2.94 -21.26
C LEU A 42 -2.48 -2.30 -21.09
N GLU A 43 -3.34 -2.87 -20.26
CA GLU A 43 -4.65 -2.29 -19.93
C GLU A 43 -4.52 -0.91 -19.28
N SER A 44 -3.55 -0.73 -18.37
CA SER A 44 -3.32 0.53 -17.66
C SER A 44 -2.74 1.64 -18.52
N VAL A 45 -1.89 1.32 -19.50
CA VAL A 45 -1.25 2.34 -20.35
C VAL A 45 -2.11 2.73 -21.55
N LYS A 46 -3.06 1.87 -21.95
CA LYS A 46 -3.94 2.09 -23.11
C LYS A 46 -4.63 3.46 -23.14
N PRO A 47 -5.18 4.00 -22.03
CA PRO A 47 -5.85 5.31 -22.05
C PRO A 47 -4.91 6.50 -22.28
N PHE A 48 -3.60 6.29 -22.14
CA PHE A 48 -2.59 7.34 -22.24
C PHE A 48 -1.85 7.35 -23.58
N ALA A 49 -2.06 6.34 -24.44
CA ALA A 49 -1.48 6.33 -25.77
C ALA A 49 -2.13 7.41 -26.64
N GLU A 50 -1.32 8.26 -27.26
CA GLU A 50 -1.78 9.36 -28.12
C GLU A 50 -2.32 8.84 -29.46
N SER A 51 -1.90 7.63 -29.86
CA SER A 51 -2.32 6.99 -31.09
C SER A 51 -2.38 5.47 -30.98
N ASP A 52 -3.18 4.85 -31.86
CA ASP A 52 -3.21 3.39 -32.00
C ASP A 52 -1.81 2.84 -32.34
N GLN A 53 -1.02 3.56 -33.14
CA GLN A 53 0.33 3.14 -33.49
C GLN A 53 1.25 3.07 -32.27
N GLU A 54 1.19 4.06 -31.37
CA GLU A 54 1.94 4.06 -30.12
C GLU A 54 1.55 2.88 -29.22
N TYR A 55 0.25 2.64 -29.07
CA TYR A 55 -0.23 1.50 -28.30
C TYR A 55 0.22 0.15 -28.89
N GLN A 56 0.17 0.00 -30.22
CA GLN A 56 0.65 -1.21 -30.90
C GLN A 56 2.16 -1.42 -30.71
N GLN A 57 2.95 -0.34 -30.73
CA GLN A 57 4.38 -0.41 -30.43
C GLN A 57 4.63 -0.87 -28.99
N THR A 58 3.91 -0.30 -28.01
CA THR A 58 4.00 -0.71 -26.60
C THR A 58 3.58 -2.17 -26.40
N ASN A 59 2.50 -2.59 -27.04
CA ASN A 59 2.04 -3.98 -27.01
C ASN A 59 3.11 -4.94 -27.53
N LYS A 60 3.72 -4.61 -28.68
CA LYS A 60 4.83 -5.40 -29.23
C LYS A 60 6.00 -5.50 -28.26
N ILE A 61 6.44 -4.38 -27.67
CA ILE A 61 7.55 -4.37 -26.70
C ILE A 61 7.22 -5.25 -25.49
N ALA A 62 6.00 -5.14 -24.95
CA ALA A 62 5.57 -5.91 -23.79
C ALA A 62 5.50 -7.42 -24.08
N HIS A 63 5.06 -7.80 -25.27
CA HIS A 63 5.08 -9.20 -25.72
C HIS A 63 6.49 -9.73 -25.99
N ASP A 64 7.37 -8.95 -26.63
CA ASP A 64 8.77 -9.31 -26.83
C ASP A 64 9.50 -9.49 -25.48
N PHE A 65 9.17 -8.66 -24.48
CA PHE A 65 9.67 -8.82 -23.11
C PHE A 65 9.14 -10.09 -22.45
N LEU A 66 7.84 -10.37 -22.58
CA LEU A 66 7.19 -11.55 -22.00
C LEU A 66 7.87 -12.86 -22.44
N VAL A 67 8.15 -13.01 -23.74
CA VAL A 67 8.76 -14.25 -24.29
C VAL A 67 10.29 -14.22 -24.31
N GLY A 68 10.89 -13.05 -24.08
CA GLY A 68 12.33 -12.83 -24.13
C GLY A 68 12.95 -12.65 -22.74
N GLU A 69 13.58 -11.50 -22.53
CA GLU A 69 14.35 -11.21 -21.32
C GLU A 69 13.50 -11.19 -20.05
N GLY A 70 12.23 -10.82 -20.15
CA GLY A 70 11.30 -10.80 -19.02
C GLY A 70 11.11 -12.17 -18.38
N ALA A 71 11.04 -13.25 -19.17
CA ALA A 71 10.96 -14.61 -18.64
C ALA A 71 12.21 -14.99 -17.82
N TYR A 72 13.40 -14.59 -18.30
CA TYR A 72 14.65 -14.81 -17.58
C TYR A 72 14.69 -14.02 -16.26
N LEU A 73 14.36 -12.72 -16.30
CA LEU A 73 14.33 -11.87 -15.11
C LEU A 73 13.27 -12.34 -14.10
N HIS A 74 12.10 -12.76 -14.57
CA HIS A 74 11.04 -13.30 -13.72
C HIS A 74 11.49 -14.60 -13.02
N SER A 75 12.24 -15.47 -13.71
CA SER A 75 12.82 -16.67 -13.08
C SER A 75 13.78 -16.33 -11.94
N LYS A 76 14.57 -15.25 -12.07
CA LYS A 76 15.45 -14.75 -11.01
C LYS A 76 14.65 -14.16 -9.86
N LEU A 77 13.58 -13.43 -10.15
CA LEU A 77 12.66 -12.90 -9.15
C LEU A 77 12.02 -14.01 -8.32
N LEU A 78 11.55 -15.09 -8.96
CA LEU A 78 11.00 -16.25 -8.26
C LEU A 78 12.03 -16.91 -7.33
N GLN A 79 13.27 -17.08 -7.80
CA GLN A 79 14.37 -17.62 -6.96
C GLN A 79 14.69 -16.72 -5.76
N HIS A 80 14.61 -15.40 -5.93
CA HIS A 80 14.76 -14.43 -4.85
C HIS A 80 13.58 -14.53 -3.87
N ALA A 81 12.34 -14.58 -4.36
CA ALA A 81 11.15 -14.66 -3.52
C ALA A 81 11.08 -15.93 -2.66
N MET A 82 11.62 -17.06 -3.14
CA MET A 82 11.71 -18.30 -2.35
C MET A 82 12.52 -18.14 -1.05
N LYS A 83 13.43 -17.16 -0.98
CA LYS A 83 14.32 -16.93 0.16
C LYS A 83 13.85 -15.81 1.09
N ASN A 84 12.73 -15.14 0.77
CA ASN A 84 12.29 -13.93 1.47
C ASN A 84 10.78 -14.00 1.76
N LYS A 85 10.38 -13.70 3.01
CA LYS A 85 8.96 -13.61 3.38
C LYS A 85 8.25 -12.48 2.64
N ASN A 86 8.94 -11.35 2.48
CA ASN A 86 8.53 -10.24 1.63
C ASN A 86 9.69 -9.94 0.65
N TRP A 87 9.52 -10.32 -0.61
CA TRP A 87 10.60 -10.23 -1.59
C TRP A 87 10.92 -8.80 -2.03
N VAL A 88 9.98 -7.85 -1.86
CA VAL A 88 10.12 -6.46 -2.29
C VAL A 88 10.54 -5.52 -1.17
N GLU A 89 10.38 -5.89 0.10
CA GLU A 89 10.59 -5.02 1.28
C GLU A 89 11.86 -4.18 1.19
N LYS A 90 13.04 -4.82 1.07
CA LYS A 90 14.32 -4.11 1.04
C LYS A 90 14.48 -3.24 -0.19
N TRP A 91 14.03 -3.72 -1.35
CA TRP A 91 14.07 -2.93 -2.58
C TRP A 91 13.17 -1.71 -2.49
N TRP A 92 11.96 -1.87 -1.96
CA TRP A 92 11.02 -0.77 -1.77
C TRP A 92 11.61 0.27 -0.81
N GLU A 93 12.12 -0.15 0.34
CA GLU A 93 12.76 0.74 1.31
C GLU A 93 13.91 1.55 0.66
N ASP A 94 14.80 0.87 -0.07
CA ASP A 94 15.95 1.50 -0.70
C ASP A 94 15.56 2.43 -1.84
N TYR A 95 14.76 1.96 -2.79
CA TYR A 95 14.46 2.70 -4.02
C TYR A 95 13.37 3.77 -3.81
N ALA A 96 12.36 3.50 -2.98
CA ALA A 96 11.28 4.45 -2.75
C ALA A 96 11.66 5.53 -1.73
N TYR A 97 12.65 5.29 -0.84
CA TYR A 97 12.99 6.24 0.22
C TYR A 97 14.48 6.53 0.36
N LEU A 98 15.32 5.52 0.64
CA LEU A 98 16.69 5.76 1.12
C LEU A 98 17.68 6.22 0.02
N SER A 99 17.38 5.92 -1.24
CA SER A 99 18.18 6.34 -2.39
C SER A 99 17.78 7.72 -2.92
N LEU A 100 16.59 8.22 -2.58
CA LEU A 100 16.14 9.54 -3.01
C LEU A 100 17.06 10.63 -2.44
N ARG A 101 17.26 11.69 -3.23
CA ARG A 101 18.09 12.85 -2.87
C ARG A 101 17.30 14.16 -2.78
N GLU A 102 15.98 14.08 -2.99
CA GLU A 102 15.08 15.21 -2.85
C GLU A 102 14.81 15.55 -1.38
N PRO A 103 14.50 16.82 -1.06
CA PRO A 103 14.11 17.22 0.29
C PRO A 103 12.91 16.42 0.81
N LEU A 104 13.06 15.78 1.97
CA LEU A 104 12.02 14.89 2.51
C LEU A 104 10.73 15.63 2.92
N LEU A 105 10.87 16.84 3.46
CA LEU A 105 9.74 17.58 4.05
C LEU A 105 8.59 17.86 3.06
N PRO A 106 8.82 18.46 1.88
CA PRO A 106 7.75 18.69 0.91
C PRO A 106 7.39 17.45 0.07
N HIS A 107 8.30 16.49 -0.10
CA HIS A 107 8.16 15.44 -1.12
C HIS A 107 7.80 14.06 -0.59
N CYS A 108 8.11 13.74 0.67
CA CYS A 108 8.00 12.38 1.19
C CYS A 108 7.27 12.28 2.53
N ASN A 109 7.45 13.26 3.42
CA ASN A 109 6.86 13.20 4.74
C ASN A 109 5.34 13.40 4.68
N MET A 110 4.60 12.45 5.25
CA MET A 110 3.17 12.58 5.43
C MET A 110 2.87 13.36 6.71
N VAL A 111 1.95 14.33 6.62
CA VAL A 111 1.47 15.09 7.78
C VAL A 111 -0.05 14.95 7.90
N GLY A 112 -0.53 14.67 9.10
CA GLY A 112 -1.95 14.61 9.42
C GLY A 112 -2.23 15.61 10.54
N PRO A 113 -2.99 16.69 10.30
CA PRO A 113 -3.35 17.62 11.36
C PRO A 113 -4.25 16.91 12.38
N HIS A 114 -4.05 17.23 13.66
CA HIS A 114 -4.89 16.68 14.70
C HIS A 114 -6.35 17.17 14.50
N PRO A 115 -7.36 16.29 14.65
CA PRO A 115 -8.77 16.61 14.44
C PRO A 115 -9.37 17.50 15.54
N THR A 116 -8.57 18.33 16.20
CA THR A 116 -9.05 19.38 17.12
C THR A 116 -8.40 20.73 16.82
N LEU A 117 -7.58 20.82 15.76
CA LEU A 117 -6.95 22.08 15.37
C LEU A 117 -8.01 23.07 14.84
N PRO A 118 -7.88 24.37 15.15
CA PRO A 118 -8.78 25.40 14.66
C PRO A 118 -8.77 25.45 13.12
N GLY A 119 -9.94 25.36 12.46
CA GLY A 119 -10.08 25.42 11.00
C GLY A 119 -10.77 24.21 10.35
N TYR A 120 -10.99 23.13 11.10
CA TYR A 120 -11.82 22.01 10.64
C TYR A 120 -13.30 22.24 11.00
N PRO A 121 -14.22 22.32 10.01
CA PRO A 121 -15.64 22.58 10.29
C PRO A 121 -16.30 21.31 10.83
N TYR A 122 -16.56 21.26 12.14
CA TYR A 122 -17.40 20.23 12.76
C TYR A 122 -18.85 20.72 12.79
N GLY A 123 -19.73 20.14 11.96
CA GLY A 123 -21.17 20.41 11.92
C GLY A 123 -21.97 19.57 12.93
N PRO A 124 -23.26 19.89 13.20
CA PRO A 124 -24.11 19.13 14.11
C PRO A 124 -24.23 17.66 13.68
N GLY A 125 -23.71 16.72 14.48
CA GLY A 125 -23.53 15.29 14.14
C GLY A 125 -22.07 14.85 13.97
N GLN A 126 -21.09 15.75 14.11
CA GLN A 126 -19.66 15.46 14.00
C GLN A 126 -18.94 15.58 15.37
N GLN A 127 -18.10 14.60 15.72
CA GLN A 127 -17.30 14.51 16.97
C GLN A 127 -16.08 15.45 16.87
N ILE A 128 -15.46 16.06 17.92
CA ILE A 128 -15.26 15.69 19.34
C ILE A 128 -15.14 16.96 20.21
N ARG A 129 -15.52 16.89 21.50
CA ARG A 129 -14.82 17.64 22.56
C ARG A 129 -14.51 16.79 23.80
N VAL A 130 -13.27 16.88 24.24
CA VAL A 130 -12.76 16.39 25.52
C VAL A 130 -12.26 17.60 26.32
N SER A 131 -12.57 17.68 27.62
CA SER A 131 -11.75 18.44 28.57
C SER A 131 -11.79 17.88 30.01
N ASN A 132 -10.60 17.53 30.49
CA ASN A 132 -9.99 17.65 31.83
C ASN A 132 -10.62 17.02 33.09
N ASN A 133 -11.79 16.39 33.01
CA ASN A 133 -12.31 15.49 34.07
C ASN A 133 -12.56 14.06 33.57
N SER A 134 -11.97 13.73 32.41
CA SER A 134 -12.18 12.48 31.70
C SER A 134 -11.03 11.52 32.03
N PRO A 135 -11.29 10.39 32.71
CA PRO A 135 -10.27 9.38 32.88
C PRO A 135 -9.96 8.82 31.49
N LEU A 136 -8.70 9.03 31.11
CA LEU A 136 -7.92 8.34 30.08
C LEU A 136 -8.72 7.25 29.36
N CYS A 137 -9.15 7.54 28.14
CA CYS A 137 -9.33 6.54 27.09
C CYS A 137 -8.01 5.74 27.04
N VAL A 138 -8.01 4.43 27.33
CA VAL A 138 -8.51 3.34 26.48
C VAL A 138 -7.96 3.45 25.07
#